data_AF-A0A6I4MNC5-F1
#
_entry.id   AF-A0A6I4MNC5-F1
#
_cell.length_a   1.000
_cell.length_b   1.000
_cell.length_c   1.000
_cell.angle_alpha   90.00
_cell.angle_beta   90.00
_cell.angle_gamma   90.00
#
_symmetry.space_group_name_H-M   'P 1'
#
loop_
_entity.id
_entity.type
_entity.pdbx_description
1 polymer ?
#
loop_
_entity_poly.entity_id
_entity_poly.type
_entity_poly.pdbx_seq_one_letter_code
_entity_poly.pdbx_strand_id
1 'polypeptide(L)'
;MEARMTSVERTGHSTNCEQAEKPPCACACGGAEHGWQGALSIAAASSPTGLDRFRRAADKAWEQATRARPGQRKPGGETAEGQHAAIKSFIADVIKWLRCDQSLRDDTKRLGEPFRISRDRDPDKPRRKPTPEEEREFIEKHVIPRLRDEYDEAKINAFQKQAAKVHFWCELLAQTAHALSESKRICDEAKSAVVAALTRDDDQHLDGWAKLLKERVVIERAVSLVFEQLPRLVTGGVAVGDVFRLIWPVRVLAVLMCREPRRHWAVRRYCIEPIVEHGSAEIRQKVKDRLREAFPADWPAADGGVSSDLGERRAG
;
A
#
# COMPACT_ATOMS: atom_id res chain seq x y z
N MET A 1 -53.41 -1.42 -7.91
CA MET A 1 -52.11 -1.79 -7.31
C MET A 1 -51.03 -1.47 -8.34
N GLU A 2 -50.53 -0.24 -8.31
CA GLU A 2 -49.43 0.20 -9.18
C GLU A 2 -48.10 -0.25 -8.58
N ALA A 3 -47.33 -1.01 -9.36
CA ALA A 3 -45.98 -1.41 -9.00
C ALA A 3 -45.08 -0.16 -9.03
N ARG A 4 -44.56 0.23 -7.85
CA ARG A 4 -43.48 1.21 -7.73
C ARG A 4 -42.26 0.69 -8.50
N MET A 5 -42.00 1.28 -9.66
CA MET A 5 -40.68 1.24 -10.27
C MET A 5 -39.70 1.96 -9.34
N THR A 6 -38.94 1.19 -8.57
CA THR A 6 -37.76 1.70 -7.87
C THR A 6 -36.78 2.21 -8.92
N SER A 7 -36.46 3.50 -8.84
CA SER A 7 -35.46 4.11 -9.70
C SER A 7 -34.13 3.38 -9.48
N VAL A 8 -33.60 2.77 -10.52
CA VAL A 8 -32.22 2.26 -10.53
C VAL A 8 -31.30 3.48 -10.38
N GLU A 9 -30.88 3.78 -9.15
CA GLU A 9 -29.83 4.75 -8.90
C GLU A 9 -28.61 4.34 -9.73
N ARG A 10 -28.03 5.30 -10.46
CA ARG A 10 -26.86 5.04 -11.32
C ARG A 10 -25.69 4.60 -10.45
N THR A 11 -25.49 3.29 -10.35
CA THR A 11 -24.34 2.62 -9.72
C THR A 11 -23.09 2.64 -10.60
N GLY A 12 -23.13 3.34 -11.75
CA GLY A 12 -22.00 3.42 -12.68
C GLY A 12 -20.95 4.41 -12.19
N HIS A 13 -19.74 3.93 -11.94
CA HIS A 13 -18.55 4.78 -11.83
C HIS A 13 -18.35 5.52 -13.16
N SER A 14 -18.27 6.85 -13.10
CA SER A 14 -17.76 7.62 -14.24
C SER A 14 -16.25 7.51 -14.27
N THR A 15 -15.63 7.57 -15.45
CA THR A 15 -14.16 7.70 -15.63
C THR A 15 -13.58 8.84 -14.78
N ASN A 16 -14.40 9.83 -14.43
CA ASN A 16 -14.04 10.91 -13.51
C ASN A 16 -13.73 10.43 -12.08
N CYS A 17 -14.32 9.33 -11.60
CA CYS A 17 -14.04 8.78 -10.26
C CYS A 17 -12.73 8.00 -10.23
N GLU A 18 -12.44 7.25 -11.29
CA GLU A 18 -11.16 6.54 -11.47
C GLU A 18 -9.98 7.54 -11.53
N GLN A 19 -10.22 8.74 -12.07
CA GLN A 19 -9.24 9.81 -12.22
C GLN A 19 -9.42 10.97 -11.23
N ALA A 20 -10.28 10.84 -10.21
CA ALA A 20 -10.64 11.96 -9.35
C ALA A 20 -9.46 12.39 -8.45
N GLU A 21 -9.04 13.64 -8.59
CA GLU A 21 -7.92 14.20 -7.81
C GLU A 21 -8.34 15.20 -6.72
N LYS A 22 -9.62 15.61 -6.65
CA LYS A 22 -10.08 16.74 -5.80
C LYS A 22 -11.18 16.35 -4.81
N PRO A 23 -11.09 16.67 -3.51
CA PRO A 23 -12.18 16.62 -2.50
C PRO A 23 -13.41 17.47 -2.82
N PRO A 24 -14.66 17.01 -2.52
CA PRO A 24 -15.11 15.67 -2.12
C PRO A 24 -15.50 14.78 -3.32
N CYS A 25 -15.47 13.45 -3.14
CA CYS A 25 -15.87 12.47 -4.16
C CYS A 25 -17.20 11.95 -3.67
N ALA A 26 -18.25 12.20 -4.45
CA ALA A 26 -19.61 11.77 -4.12
C ALA A 26 -19.91 10.37 -4.70
N CYS A 27 -18.88 9.53 -4.96
CA CYS A 27 -19.14 8.17 -5.46
C CYS A 27 -19.89 7.36 -4.40
N ALA A 28 -20.78 6.47 -4.85
CA ALA A 28 -21.40 5.44 -4.01
C ALA A 28 -20.39 4.40 -3.49
N CYS A 29 -19.12 4.53 -3.89
CA CYS A 29 -18.07 3.56 -3.68
C CYS A 29 -17.35 3.64 -2.34
N GLY A 30 -17.66 4.66 -1.54
CA GLY A 30 -17.00 4.88 -0.26
C GLY A 30 -15.47 5.10 -0.34
N GLY A 31 -14.92 5.29 -1.54
CA GLY A 31 -13.48 5.37 -1.81
C GLY A 31 -12.78 4.04 -2.16
N ALA A 32 -13.49 2.91 -2.21
CA ALA A 32 -12.90 1.58 -2.46
C ALA A 32 -12.28 1.42 -3.87
N GLU A 33 -12.77 2.17 -4.85
CA GLU A 33 -12.25 2.17 -6.23
C GLU A 33 -11.53 3.48 -6.60
N HIS A 34 -11.05 4.25 -5.63
CA HIS A 34 -10.54 5.58 -5.94
C HIS A 34 -9.10 5.50 -6.46
N GLY A 35 -8.80 6.10 -7.61
CA GLY A 35 -7.43 6.40 -8.09
C GLY A 35 -6.56 5.23 -8.55
N TRP A 36 -6.71 4.03 -7.97
CA TRP A 36 -5.78 2.93 -8.19
C TRP A 36 -5.90 2.30 -9.59
N GLN A 37 -7.09 2.16 -10.16
CA GLN A 37 -7.24 1.64 -11.53
C GLN A 37 -6.60 2.61 -12.56
N GLY A 38 -6.77 3.92 -12.37
CA GLY A 38 -6.16 4.93 -13.22
C GLY A 38 -4.64 4.90 -13.14
N ALA A 39 -4.08 4.77 -11.93
CA ALA A 39 -2.65 4.63 -11.71
C ALA A 39 -2.08 3.35 -12.36
N LEU A 40 -2.75 2.21 -12.21
CA LEU A 40 -2.37 0.95 -12.86
C LEU A 40 -2.45 1.05 -14.39
N SER A 41 -3.47 1.73 -14.92
CA SER A 41 -3.63 1.97 -16.36
C SER A 41 -2.48 2.81 -16.92
N ILE A 42 -2.06 3.87 -16.20
CA ILE A 42 -0.87 4.66 -16.57
C ILE A 42 0.40 3.80 -16.52
N ALA A 43 0.53 2.95 -15.50
CA ALA A 43 1.68 2.06 -15.36
C ALA A 43 1.74 0.98 -16.46
N ALA A 44 0.59 0.46 -16.91
CA ALA A 44 0.49 -0.58 -17.92
C ALA A 44 0.60 -0.07 -19.37
N ALA A 45 0.38 1.23 -19.62
CA ALA A 45 0.38 1.80 -20.96
C ALA A 45 1.73 1.60 -21.69
N SER A 46 1.72 1.17 -22.95
CA SER A 46 2.95 0.95 -23.73
C SER A 46 3.78 2.23 -23.90
N SER A 47 3.14 3.39 -23.98
CA SER A 47 3.80 4.70 -24.06
C SER A 47 4.00 5.34 -22.68
N PRO A 48 5.14 6.03 -22.42
CA PRO A 48 5.38 6.75 -21.17
C PRO A 48 4.63 8.09 -21.08
N THR A 49 3.97 8.55 -22.15
CA THR A 49 3.39 9.91 -22.23
C THR A 49 2.43 10.23 -21.07
N GLY A 50 1.62 9.26 -20.62
CA GLY A 50 0.71 9.44 -19.49
C GLY A 50 1.45 9.71 -18.18
N LEU A 51 2.46 8.88 -17.88
CA LEU A 51 3.32 9.02 -16.71
C LEU A 51 4.10 10.35 -16.75
N ASP A 52 4.67 10.71 -17.90
CA ASP A 52 5.43 11.95 -18.04
C ASP A 52 4.56 13.19 -17.85
N ARG A 53 3.32 13.16 -18.36
CA ARG A 53 2.34 14.22 -18.12
C ARG A 53 2.02 14.34 -16.64
N PHE A 54 1.77 13.21 -15.97
CA PHE A 54 1.46 13.17 -14.53
C PHE A 54 2.64 13.71 -13.69
N ARG A 55 3.88 13.30 -14.01
CA ARG A 55 5.11 13.78 -13.37
C ARG A 55 5.31 15.29 -13.55
N ARG A 56 5.17 15.80 -14.79
CA ARG A 56 5.28 17.25 -15.05
C ARG A 56 4.22 18.05 -14.32
N ALA A 57 2.99 17.55 -14.24
CA ALA A 57 1.92 18.20 -13.50
C ALA A 57 2.24 18.26 -11.99
N ALA A 58 2.75 17.16 -11.40
CA ALA A 58 3.16 17.12 -10.01
C ALA A 58 4.36 18.05 -9.72
N ASP A 59 5.37 18.06 -10.60
CA ASP A 59 6.53 18.94 -10.51
C ASP A 59 6.10 20.42 -10.57
N LYS A 60 5.24 20.79 -11.53
CA LYS A 60 4.69 22.15 -11.66
C LYS A 60 3.85 22.54 -10.44
N ALA A 61 3.05 21.62 -9.89
CA ALA A 61 2.25 21.89 -8.69
C ALA A 61 3.15 22.21 -7.47
N TRP A 62 4.26 21.49 -7.32
CA TRP A 62 5.22 21.76 -6.24
C TRP A 62 5.89 23.12 -6.40
N GLU A 63 6.35 23.44 -7.61
CA GLU A 63 6.92 24.75 -7.92
C GLU A 63 5.92 25.87 -7.62
N GLN A 64 4.67 25.72 -8.03
CA GLN A 64 3.63 26.72 -7.76
C GLN A 64 3.33 26.88 -6.25
N ALA A 65 3.31 25.77 -5.51
CA ALA A 65 3.05 25.78 -4.07
C ALA A 65 4.21 26.41 -3.27
N THR A 66 5.45 26.26 -3.72
CA THR A 66 6.65 26.72 -3.00
C THR A 66 7.30 27.98 -3.57
N ARG A 67 6.78 28.53 -4.67
CA ARG A 67 7.30 29.76 -5.27
C ARG A 67 6.97 30.97 -4.39
N ALA A 68 8.01 31.72 -4.02
CA ALA A 68 7.85 33.03 -3.42
C ALA A 68 7.13 33.98 -4.39
N ARG A 69 6.07 34.65 -3.92
CA ARG A 69 5.44 35.74 -4.64
C ARG A 69 6.18 37.04 -4.32
N PRO A 70 6.25 38.02 -5.26
CA PRO A 70 6.87 39.31 -5.00
C PRO A 70 6.30 39.95 -3.72
N GLY A 71 7.17 40.33 -2.79
CA GLY A 71 6.78 40.92 -1.51
C GLY A 71 6.22 39.94 -0.47
N GLN A 72 6.20 38.63 -0.73
CA GLN A 72 5.77 37.62 0.25
C GLN A 72 6.91 36.66 0.62
N ARG A 73 6.92 36.23 1.88
CA ARG A 73 7.81 35.14 2.34
C ARG A 73 7.49 33.87 1.53
N LYS A 74 8.52 33.13 1.13
CA LYS A 74 8.39 31.86 0.41
C LYS A 74 7.43 30.93 1.17
N PRO A 75 6.32 30.45 0.59
CA PRO A 75 5.51 29.43 1.23
C PRO A 75 6.36 28.16 1.37
N GLY A 76 6.36 27.58 2.57
CA GLY A 76 7.09 26.33 2.83
C GLY A 76 6.38 25.11 2.25
N GLY A 77 7.13 24.02 2.04
CA GLY A 77 6.56 22.71 1.69
C GLY A 77 5.49 22.21 2.67
N GLU A 78 5.52 22.68 3.92
CA GLU A 78 4.55 22.34 4.99
C GLU A 78 3.13 22.89 4.76
N THR A 79 2.93 23.77 3.78
CA THR A 79 1.60 24.24 3.38
C THR A 79 0.74 23.09 2.85
N ALA A 80 -0.59 23.25 2.88
CA ALA A 80 -1.49 22.22 2.38
C ALA A 80 -1.25 21.92 0.90
N GLU A 81 -0.99 22.94 0.10
CA GLU A 81 -0.65 22.85 -1.32
C GLU A 81 0.72 22.19 -1.53
N GLY A 82 1.73 22.55 -0.73
CA GLY A 82 3.07 21.97 -0.78
C GLY A 82 3.02 20.47 -0.50
N GLN A 83 2.44 20.10 0.64
CA GLN A 83 2.23 18.71 1.03
C GLN A 83 1.46 17.90 -0.02
N HIS A 84 0.38 18.45 -0.59
CA HIS A 84 -0.38 17.79 -1.66
C HIS A 84 0.49 17.54 -2.90
N ALA A 85 1.28 18.54 -3.29
CA ALA A 85 2.20 18.42 -4.43
C ALA A 85 3.36 17.44 -4.17
N ALA A 86 3.86 17.34 -2.93
CA ALA A 86 4.85 16.33 -2.54
C ALA A 86 4.27 14.92 -2.68
N ILE A 87 3.08 14.68 -2.12
CA ILE A 87 2.37 13.39 -2.25
C ILE A 87 2.12 13.04 -3.72
N LYS A 88 1.68 13.98 -4.54
CA LYS A 88 1.50 13.74 -5.98
C LYS A 88 2.81 13.38 -6.68
N SER A 89 3.91 14.03 -6.30
CA SER A 89 5.25 13.70 -6.83
C SER A 89 5.67 12.28 -6.45
N PHE A 90 5.37 11.86 -5.23
CA PHE A 90 5.59 10.50 -4.73
C PHE A 90 4.75 9.46 -5.47
N ILE A 91 3.44 9.70 -5.63
CA ILE A 91 2.55 8.80 -6.38
C ILE A 91 3.05 8.63 -7.82
N ALA A 92 3.59 9.69 -8.45
CA ALA A 92 4.17 9.59 -9.78
C ALA A 92 5.37 8.62 -9.84
N ASP A 93 6.18 8.58 -8.79
CA ASP A 93 7.32 7.64 -8.68
C ASP A 93 6.86 6.22 -8.34
N VAL A 94 5.79 6.06 -7.56
CA VAL A 94 5.13 4.75 -7.35
C VAL A 94 4.56 4.20 -8.67
N ILE A 95 3.93 5.04 -9.50
CA ILE A 95 3.44 4.62 -10.83
C ILE A 95 4.62 4.23 -11.74
N LYS A 96 5.74 4.96 -11.70
CA LYS A 96 6.97 4.57 -12.40
C LYS A 96 7.45 3.20 -11.91
N TRP A 97 7.45 2.96 -10.60
CA TRP A 97 7.85 1.67 -10.03
C TRP A 97 6.97 0.53 -10.54
N LEU A 98 5.64 0.68 -10.51
CA LEU A 98 4.69 -0.29 -11.07
C LEU A 98 4.87 -0.52 -12.58
N ARG A 99 5.35 0.48 -13.32
CA ARG A 99 5.69 0.32 -14.74
C ARG A 99 6.91 -0.59 -14.93
N CYS A 100 7.92 -0.44 -14.07
CA CYS A 100 9.17 -1.20 -14.13
C CYS A 100 9.04 -2.61 -13.53
N ASP A 101 8.21 -2.77 -12.50
CA ASP A 101 7.97 -4.03 -11.79
C ASP A 101 6.59 -4.59 -12.14
N GLN A 102 6.56 -5.46 -13.16
CA GLN A 102 5.33 -6.08 -13.63
C GLN A 102 4.70 -6.99 -12.58
N SER A 103 5.49 -7.72 -11.79
CA SER A 103 4.95 -8.61 -10.76
C SER A 103 4.20 -7.80 -9.70
N LEU A 104 4.82 -6.75 -9.18
CA LEU A 104 4.19 -5.88 -8.19
C LEU A 104 2.91 -5.24 -8.75
N ARG A 105 2.93 -4.79 -10.01
CA ARG A 105 1.76 -4.24 -10.67
C ARG A 105 0.62 -5.24 -10.76
N ASP A 106 0.92 -6.46 -11.21
CA ASP A 106 -0.08 -7.50 -11.40
C ASP A 106 -0.64 -7.98 -10.05
N ASP A 107 0.20 -8.09 -9.02
CA ASP A 107 -0.23 -8.41 -7.65
C ASP A 107 -1.07 -7.29 -7.04
N THR A 108 -0.68 -6.03 -7.22
CA THR A 108 -1.46 -4.85 -6.78
C THR A 108 -2.83 -4.84 -7.47
N LYS A 109 -2.89 -5.15 -8.77
CA LYS A 109 -4.15 -5.26 -9.51
C LYS A 109 -5.03 -6.37 -8.95
N ARG A 110 -4.47 -7.57 -8.72
CA ARG A 110 -5.21 -8.71 -8.15
C ARG A 110 -5.77 -8.41 -6.77
N LEU A 111 -5.02 -7.68 -5.93
CA LEU A 111 -5.49 -7.24 -4.61
C LEU A 111 -6.54 -6.13 -4.66
N GLY A 112 -6.51 -5.28 -5.68
CA GLY A 112 -7.54 -4.24 -5.89
C GLY A 112 -8.87 -4.80 -6.37
N GLU A 113 -8.86 -5.91 -7.11
CA GLU A 113 -10.07 -6.49 -7.74
C GLU A 113 -11.22 -6.75 -6.75
N PRO A 114 -11.02 -7.36 -5.57
CA PRO A 114 -12.10 -7.57 -4.60
C PRO A 114 -12.77 -6.29 -4.08
N PHE A 115 -12.14 -5.13 -4.22
CA PHE A 115 -12.72 -3.84 -3.79
C PHE A 115 -13.67 -3.23 -4.82
N ARG A 116 -13.78 -3.86 -5.99
CA ARG A 116 -14.70 -3.41 -7.02
C ARG A 116 -16.15 -3.67 -6.64
N ILE A 117 -16.98 -2.72 -7.01
CA ILE A 117 -18.39 -2.62 -6.70
C ILE A 117 -19.20 -2.82 -7.97
N SER A 118 -18.61 -2.48 -9.12
CA SER A 118 -19.21 -2.67 -10.42
C SER A 118 -18.32 -3.53 -11.32
N ARG A 119 -18.97 -4.41 -12.09
CA ARG A 119 -18.33 -5.19 -13.14
C ARG A 119 -17.87 -4.25 -14.25
N ASP A 120 -16.67 -4.48 -14.76
CA ASP A 120 -16.19 -3.79 -15.95
C ASP A 120 -17.23 -3.89 -17.05
N ARG A 121 -17.59 -2.74 -17.59
CA ARG A 121 -18.30 -2.67 -18.85
C ARG A 121 -17.24 -2.73 -19.93
N ASP A 122 -17.06 -3.90 -20.52
CA ASP A 122 -16.33 -4.01 -21.77
C ASP A 122 -17.08 -3.14 -22.81
N PRO A 123 -16.46 -2.05 -23.29
CA PRO A 123 -17.13 -1.14 -24.22
C PRO A 123 -17.39 -1.79 -25.58
N ASP A 124 -16.64 -2.85 -25.92
CA ASP A 124 -16.70 -3.52 -27.22
C ASP A 124 -17.65 -4.73 -27.23
N LYS A 125 -18.21 -5.12 -26.07
CA LYS A 125 -19.18 -6.21 -25.98
C LYS A 125 -20.61 -5.68 -25.88
N PRO A 126 -21.57 -6.28 -26.62
CA PRO A 126 -22.98 -5.93 -26.48
C PRO A 126 -23.43 -6.15 -25.03
N ARG A 127 -24.24 -5.21 -24.52
CA ARG A 127 -24.80 -5.26 -23.18
C ARG A 127 -25.67 -6.51 -23.03
N ARG A 128 -25.10 -7.59 -22.50
CA ARG A 128 -25.89 -8.71 -21.99
C ARG A 128 -26.03 -8.59 -20.48
N LYS A 129 -27.20 -9.00 -19.99
CA LYS A 129 -27.41 -9.19 -18.55
C LYS A 129 -26.49 -10.33 -18.08
N PRO A 130 -25.80 -10.22 -16.94
CA PRO A 130 -25.08 -11.34 -16.35
C PRO A 130 -26.00 -12.54 -16.12
N THR A 131 -25.46 -13.74 -16.18
CA THR A 131 -26.19 -14.92 -15.72
C THR A 131 -26.26 -14.92 -14.19
N PRO A 132 -27.22 -15.64 -13.58
CA PRO A 132 -27.29 -15.78 -12.12
C PRO A 132 -26.01 -16.34 -11.50
N GLU A 133 -25.33 -17.28 -12.18
CA GLU A 133 -24.06 -17.87 -11.75
C GLU A 133 -22.95 -16.80 -11.72
N GLU A 134 -22.86 -16.01 -12.78
CA GLU A 134 -21.91 -14.92 -12.89
C GLU A 134 -22.16 -13.83 -11.84
N GLU A 135 -23.41 -13.60 -11.45
CA GLU A 135 -23.77 -12.64 -10.41
C GLU A 135 -23.39 -13.16 -9.02
N ARG A 136 -23.68 -14.43 -8.71
CA ARG A 136 -23.25 -15.08 -7.46
C ARG A 136 -21.73 -15.08 -7.30
N GLU A 137 -21.00 -15.47 -8.34
CA GLU A 137 -19.53 -15.47 -8.31
C GLU A 137 -18.96 -14.06 -8.06
N PHE A 138 -19.57 -13.02 -8.66
CA PHE A 138 -19.17 -11.65 -8.42
C PHE A 138 -19.41 -11.24 -6.96
N ILE A 139 -20.58 -11.58 -6.40
CA ILE A 139 -20.91 -11.30 -5.00
C ILE A 139 -19.92 -11.99 -4.06
N GLU A 140 -19.62 -13.27 -4.28
CA GLU A 140 -18.71 -14.04 -3.41
C GLU A 140 -17.27 -13.51 -3.40
N LYS A 141 -16.80 -12.98 -4.54
CA LYS A 141 -15.41 -12.55 -4.70
C LYS A 141 -15.15 -11.08 -4.37
N HIS A 142 -16.19 -10.28 -4.15
CA HIS A 142 -16.06 -8.83 -3.97
C HIS A 142 -16.61 -8.37 -2.63
N VAL A 143 -15.81 -7.62 -1.89
CA VAL A 143 -16.06 -7.25 -0.50
C VAL A 143 -17.37 -6.47 -0.35
N ILE A 144 -17.58 -5.44 -1.17
CA ILE A 144 -18.76 -4.57 -1.03
C ILE A 144 -20.05 -5.25 -1.52
N PRO A 145 -20.07 -5.91 -2.70
CA PRO A 145 -21.19 -6.76 -3.10
C PRO A 145 -21.54 -7.80 -2.05
N ARG A 146 -20.55 -8.50 -1.47
CA ARG A 146 -20.79 -9.48 -0.41
C ARG A 146 -21.43 -8.86 0.84
N LEU A 147 -20.91 -7.72 1.28
CA LEU A 147 -21.51 -7.00 2.41
C LEU A 147 -22.96 -6.57 2.15
N ARG A 148 -23.33 -6.25 0.89
CA ARG A 148 -24.73 -5.93 0.54
C ARG A 148 -25.63 -7.16 0.48
N ASP A 149 -25.08 -8.32 0.19
CA ASP A 149 -25.79 -9.60 0.21
C ASP A 149 -26.04 -10.06 1.66
N GLU A 150 -25.07 -9.82 2.56
CA GLU A 150 -25.14 -10.24 3.96
C GLU A 150 -25.89 -9.26 4.89
N TYR A 151 -26.01 -7.99 4.51
CA TYR A 151 -26.59 -6.94 5.35
C TYR A 151 -27.57 -6.06 4.58
N ASP A 152 -28.48 -5.40 5.32
CA ASP A 152 -29.42 -4.44 4.76
C ASP A 152 -28.74 -3.34 3.91
N GLU A 153 -29.32 -3.06 2.74
CA GLU A 153 -28.77 -2.12 1.76
C GLU A 153 -28.64 -0.69 2.33
N ALA A 154 -29.61 -0.23 3.12
CA ALA A 154 -29.56 1.10 3.72
C ALA A 154 -28.41 1.21 4.72
N LYS A 155 -28.16 0.15 5.50
CA LYS A 155 -27.02 0.08 6.42
C LYS A 155 -25.69 0.13 5.67
N ILE A 156 -25.53 -0.63 4.59
CA ILE A 156 -24.28 -0.60 3.80
C ILE A 156 -24.07 0.73 3.11
N ASN A 157 -25.12 1.36 2.58
CA ASN A 157 -25.01 2.68 1.97
C ASN A 157 -24.63 3.76 2.98
N ALA A 158 -25.18 3.71 4.20
CA ALA A 158 -24.77 4.58 5.30
C ALA A 158 -23.30 4.35 5.69
N PHE A 159 -22.89 3.08 5.78
CA PHE A 159 -21.49 2.72 6.02
C PHE A 159 -20.55 3.26 4.94
N GLN A 160 -20.84 3.06 3.65
CA GLN A 160 -20.00 3.56 2.54
C GLN A 160 -19.86 5.08 2.56
N LYS A 161 -20.96 5.79 2.86
CA LYS A 161 -20.94 7.26 3.00
C LYS A 161 -20.02 7.71 4.13
N GLN A 162 -19.96 6.97 5.23
CA GLN A 162 -19.04 7.25 6.33
C GLN A 162 -17.61 6.81 6.00
N ALA A 163 -17.43 5.64 5.39
CA ALA A 163 -16.15 5.09 4.97
C ALA A 163 -15.36 6.08 4.10
N ALA A 164 -16.03 6.76 3.16
CA ALA A 164 -15.42 7.80 2.34
C ALA A 164 -14.88 8.99 3.14
N LYS A 165 -15.56 9.38 4.22
CA LYS A 165 -15.17 10.54 5.05
C LYS A 165 -13.98 10.23 5.95
N VAL A 166 -13.92 9.00 6.46
CA VAL A 166 -12.91 8.57 7.43
C VAL A 166 -11.81 7.74 6.80
N HIS A 167 -11.76 7.65 5.47
CA HIS A 167 -10.72 6.92 4.75
C HIS A 167 -10.65 5.43 5.13
N PHE A 168 -11.78 4.80 5.44
CA PHE A 168 -11.84 3.46 6.03
C PHE A 168 -11.05 2.41 5.22
N TRP A 169 -11.21 2.39 3.89
CA TRP A 169 -10.59 1.37 3.05
C TRP A 169 -9.06 1.47 2.99
N CYS A 170 -8.51 2.68 2.83
CA CYS A 170 -7.06 2.86 2.85
C CYS A 170 -6.48 2.78 4.27
N GLU A 171 -7.26 3.04 5.32
CA GLU A 171 -6.90 2.76 6.71
C GLU A 171 -6.77 1.24 6.93
N LEU A 172 -7.80 0.47 6.55
CA LEU A 172 -7.80 -0.99 6.64
C LEU A 172 -6.58 -1.61 5.94
N LEU A 173 -6.28 -1.17 4.71
CA LEU A 173 -5.12 -1.65 3.97
C LEU A 173 -3.79 -1.24 4.62
N ALA A 174 -3.66 0.00 5.10
CA ALA A 174 -2.45 0.46 5.78
C ALA A 174 -2.18 -0.33 7.07
N GLN A 175 -3.21 -0.56 7.87
CA GLN A 175 -3.13 -1.37 9.09
C GLN A 175 -2.82 -2.85 8.76
N THR A 176 -3.39 -3.39 7.69
CA THR A 176 -3.08 -4.73 7.21
C THR A 176 -1.61 -4.86 6.81
N ALA A 177 -1.06 -3.90 6.05
CA ALA A 177 0.35 -3.88 5.70
C ALA A 177 1.27 -3.79 6.94
N HIS A 178 0.87 -3.00 7.94
CA HIS A 178 1.59 -2.91 9.21
C HIS A 178 1.59 -4.25 9.95
N ALA A 179 0.42 -4.85 10.16
CA ALA A 179 0.28 -6.13 10.85
C ALA A 179 1.05 -7.26 10.15
N LEU A 180 1.02 -7.32 8.82
CA LEU A 180 1.80 -8.28 8.04
C LEU A 180 3.32 -8.08 8.21
N SER A 181 3.77 -6.82 8.24
CA SER A 181 5.19 -6.49 8.43
C SER A 181 5.67 -6.87 9.83
N GLU A 182 4.84 -6.61 10.85
CA GLU A 182 5.16 -6.95 12.22
C GLU A 182 5.16 -8.46 12.45
N SER A 183 4.20 -9.16 11.85
CA SER A 183 4.16 -10.63 11.85
C SER A 183 5.40 -11.22 11.19
N LYS A 184 5.87 -10.63 10.08
CA LYS A 184 7.11 -11.04 9.42
C LYS A 184 8.31 -10.88 10.36
N ARG A 185 8.43 -9.73 11.04
CA ARG A 185 9.49 -9.48 12.02
C ARG A 185 9.50 -10.54 13.12
N ILE A 186 8.34 -10.83 13.70
CA ILE A 186 8.19 -11.87 14.74
C ILE A 186 8.60 -13.25 14.22
N CYS A 187 8.20 -13.62 13.00
CA CYS A 187 8.63 -14.88 12.38
C CYS A 187 10.15 -14.95 12.17
N ASP A 188 10.76 -13.86 11.69
CA ASP A 188 12.21 -13.78 11.48
C ASP A 188 12.97 -13.87 12.82
N GLU A 189 12.44 -13.26 13.89
CA GLU A 189 12.98 -13.34 15.25
C GLU A 189 12.85 -14.75 15.84
N ALA A 190 11.69 -15.39 15.69
CA ALA A 190 11.48 -16.76 16.13
C ALA A 190 12.46 -17.71 15.44
N LYS A 191 12.64 -17.56 14.12
CA LYS A 191 13.64 -18.31 13.35
C LYS A 191 15.05 -18.10 13.91
N SER A 192 15.43 -16.85 14.16
CA SER A 192 16.75 -16.49 14.69
C SER A 192 16.97 -17.05 16.09
N ALA A 193 15.94 -17.04 16.93
CA ALA A 193 15.97 -17.60 18.28
C ALA A 193 16.15 -19.12 18.26
N VAL A 194 15.48 -19.83 17.34
CA VAL A 194 15.68 -21.28 17.16
C VAL A 194 17.10 -21.59 16.69
N VAL A 195 17.62 -20.85 15.71
CA VAL A 195 19.03 -20.99 15.29
C VAL A 195 19.96 -20.79 16.49
N ALA A 196 19.79 -19.68 17.22
CA ALA A 196 20.63 -19.38 18.37
C ALA A 196 20.58 -20.48 19.43
N ALA A 197 19.40 -21.04 19.73
CA ALA A 197 19.25 -22.15 20.67
C ALA A 197 19.96 -23.42 20.21
N LEU A 198 19.88 -23.75 18.91
CA LEU A 198 20.52 -24.93 18.33
C LEU A 198 22.04 -24.78 18.16
N THR A 199 22.55 -23.55 18.07
CA THR A 199 23.98 -23.27 17.89
C THR A 199 24.67 -22.81 19.17
N ARG A 200 23.98 -22.78 20.31
CA ARG A 200 24.62 -22.51 21.61
C ARG A 200 25.56 -23.66 21.95
N ASP A 201 26.77 -23.29 22.36
CA ASP A 201 27.75 -24.21 22.91
C ASP A 201 27.54 -24.26 24.42
N ASP A 202 26.58 -25.07 24.85
CA ASP A 202 26.27 -25.33 26.25
C ASP A 202 26.04 -26.82 26.51
N ASP A 203 26.17 -27.24 27.77
CA ASP A 203 26.08 -28.64 28.21
C ASP A 203 24.65 -29.22 28.13
N GLN A 204 23.68 -28.49 27.55
CA GLN A 204 22.29 -28.94 27.46
C GLN A 204 22.04 -29.88 26.27
N HIS A 205 22.97 -29.96 25.32
CA HIS A 205 22.84 -30.81 24.14
C HIS A 205 23.39 -32.23 24.36
N LEU A 206 22.77 -33.22 23.71
CA LEU A 206 23.17 -34.63 23.80
C LEU A 206 24.56 -34.91 23.20
N ASP A 207 25.15 -36.02 23.63
CA ASP A 207 26.43 -36.50 23.12
C ASP A 207 26.48 -36.52 21.58
N GLY A 208 27.50 -35.88 21.01
CA GLY A 208 27.71 -35.76 19.56
C GLY A 208 27.23 -34.44 18.94
N TRP A 209 26.46 -33.61 19.67
CA TRP A 209 26.00 -32.30 19.16
C TRP A 209 27.14 -31.34 18.81
N ALA A 210 28.26 -31.40 19.54
CA ALA A 210 29.45 -30.59 19.25
C ALA A 210 30.01 -30.80 17.83
N LYS A 211 29.76 -31.97 17.20
CA LYS A 211 30.12 -32.19 15.78
C LYS A 211 29.19 -31.43 14.84
N LEU A 212 27.90 -31.32 15.17
CA LEU A 212 26.90 -30.57 14.39
C LEU A 212 27.10 -29.06 14.50
N LEU A 213 27.60 -28.54 15.63
CA LEU A 213 27.92 -27.12 15.79
C LEU A 213 28.90 -26.60 14.72
N LYS A 214 29.77 -27.48 14.19
CA LYS A 214 30.68 -27.16 13.08
C LYS A 214 29.93 -26.90 11.76
N GLU A 215 28.72 -27.43 11.62
CA GLU A 215 27.86 -27.35 10.44
C GLU A 215 26.78 -26.26 10.57
N ARG A 216 27.14 -25.12 11.19
CA ARG A 216 26.20 -24.03 11.49
C ARG A 216 25.34 -23.59 10.29
N VAL A 217 25.93 -23.51 9.10
CA VAL A 217 25.22 -23.15 7.85
C VAL A 217 24.11 -24.16 7.53
N VAL A 218 24.35 -25.45 7.78
CA VAL A 218 23.36 -26.51 7.58
C VAL A 218 22.23 -26.40 8.59
N ILE A 219 22.54 -26.10 9.86
CA ILE A 219 21.53 -25.85 10.92
C ILE A 219 20.64 -24.66 10.53
N GLU A 220 21.23 -23.54 10.13
CA GLU A 220 20.50 -22.35 9.68
C GLU A 220 19.58 -22.65 8.49
N ARG A 221 20.05 -23.46 7.52
CA ARG A 221 19.22 -23.87 6.39
C ARG A 221 18.12 -24.83 6.81
N ALA A 222 18.38 -25.79 7.69
CA ALA A 222 17.38 -26.72 8.21
C ALA A 222 16.25 -25.99 8.94
N VAL A 223 16.58 -25.04 9.83
CA VAL A 223 15.58 -24.19 10.50
C VAL A 223 14.79 -23.38 9.48
N SER A 224 15.46 -22.80 8.48
CA SER A 224 14.78 -22.07 7.40
C SER A 224 13.74 -22.95 6.68
N LEU A 225 14.13 -24.17 6.30
CA LEU A 225 13.25 -25.13 5.63
C LEU A 225 12.07 -25.53 6.51
N VAL A 226 12.28 -25.75 7.81
CA VAL A 226 11.20 -26.07 8.75
C VAL A 226 10.15 -24.94 8.80
N PHE A 227 10.60 -23.68 8.92
CA PHE A 227 9.71 -22.52 8.91
C PHE A 227 9.04 -22.28 7.53
N GLU A 228 9.65 -22.72 6.43
CA GLU A 228 9.06 -22.67 5.09
C GLU A 228 7.99 -23.76 4.89
N GLN A 229 8.22 -24.98 5.40
CA GLN A 229 7.42 -26.17 5.08
C GLN A 229 6.31 -26.46 6.10
N LEU A 230 6.55 -26.32 7.41
CA LEU A 230 5.54 -26.66 8.42
C LEU A 230 4.22 -25.88 8.25
N PRO A 231 4.24 -24.56 7.99
CA PRO A 231 3.00 -23.84 7.75
C PRO A 231 2.21 -24.39 6.56
N ARG A 232 2.89 -24.79 5.47
CA ARG A 232 2.23 -25.33 4.28
C ARG A 232 1.44 -26.60 4.58
N LEU A 233 1.97 -27.46 5.46
CA LEU A 233 1.31 -28.71 5.84
C LEU A 233 0.00 -28.46 6.60
N VAL A 234 -0.06 -27.41 7.43
CA VAL A 234 -1.25 -27.11 8.25
C VAL A 234 -2.23 -26.18 7.55
N THR A 235 -1.80 -25.35 6.58
CA THR A 235 -2.64 -24.39 5.87
C THR A 235 -3.16 -24.89 4.51
N GLY A 236 -2.95 -26.16 4.17
CA GLY A 236 -3.36 -26.70 2.87
C GLY A 236 -2.54 -26.15 1.69
N GLY A 237 -1.25 -25.85 1.91
CA GLY A 237 -0.30 -25.46 0.88
C GLY A 237 0.10 -23.98 0.86
N VAL A 238 -0.48 -23.13 1.71
CA VAL A 238 -0.15 -21.70 1.76
C VAL A 238 1.13 -21.48 2.58
N ALA A 239 2.19 -20.96 1.96
CA ALA A 239 3.40 -20.62 2.69
C ALA A 239 3.25 -19.28 3.42
N VAL A 240 3.83 -19.16 4.61
CA VAL A 240 3.92 -17.87 5.34
C VAL A 240 4.61 -16.80 4.49
N GLY A 241 5.64 -17.20 3.72
CA GLY A 241 6.31 -16.30 2.77
C GLY A 241 5.38 -15.74 1.69
N ASP A 242 4.36 -16.50 1.24
CA ASP A 242 3.41 -16.03 0.24
C ASP A 242 2.49 -14.93 0.81
N VAL A 243 2.12 -15.06 2.08
CA VAL A 243 1.35 -14.03 2.81
C VAL A 243 2.18 -12.75 2.96
N PHE A 244 3.47 -12.85 3.29
CA PHE A 244 4.33 -11.67 3.44
C PHE A 244 4.68 -10.98 2.11
N ARG A 245 4.58 -11.68 0.97
CA ARG A 245 4.69 -11.03 -0.35
C ARG A 245 3.60 -9.99 -0.60
N LEU A 246 2.46 -10.08 0.10
CA LEU A 246 1.37 -9.13 -0.02
C LEU A 246 1.69 -7.75 0.56
N ILE A 247 2.72 -7.62 1.42
CA ILE A 247 3.04 -6.35 2.11
C ILE A 247 3.19 -5.19 1.12
N TRP A 248 3.99 -5.37 0.05
CA TRP A 248 4.25 -4.30 -0.91
C TRP A 248 3.04 -3.96 -1.77
N PRO A 249 2.38 -4.93 -2.43
CA PRO A 249 1.11 -4.69 -3.11
C PRO A 249 0.05 -3.99 -2.24
N VAL A 250 -0.13 -4.40 -0.97
CA VAL A 250 -1.10 -3.78 -0.06
C VAL A 250 -0.72 -2.32 0.24
N ARG A 251 0.56 -2.02 0.52
CA ARG A 251 1.03 -0.64 0.73
C ARG A 251 0.78 0.25 -0.48
N VAL A 252 1.12 -0.25 -1.66
CA VAL A 252 0.91 0.48 -2.92
C VAL A 252 -0.57 0.73 -3.13
N LEU A 253 -1.41 -0.29 -2.97
CA LEU A 253 -2.86 -0.17 -3.13
C LEU A 253 -3.44 0.86 -2.14
N ALA A 254 -3.03 0.82 -0.87
CA ALA A 254 -3.46 1.79 0.15
C ALA A 254 -3.11 3.24 -0.25
N VAL A 255 -1.89 3.46 -0.75
CA VAL A 255 -1.43 4.78 -1.23
C VAL A 255 -2.28 5.27 -2.40
N LEU A 256 -2.51 4.40 -3.39
CA LEU A 256 -3.24 4.76 -4.60
C LEU A 256 -4.75 4.96 -4.35
N MET A 257 -5.31 4.22 -3.37
CA MET A 257 -6.69 4.36 -2.91
C MET A 257 -6.89 5.59 -2.04
N CYS A 258 -5.87 6.02 -1.31
CA CYS A 258 -6.01 7.14 -0.38
C CYS A 258 -6.10 8.48 -1.11
N ARG A 259 -7.25 9.13 -0.94
CA ARG A 259 -7.58 10.39 -1.59
C ARG A 259 -6.90 11.63 -0.99
N GLU A 260 -6.54 11.56 0.29
CA GLU A 260 -5.87 12.64 1.01
C GLU A 260 -4.78 12.06 1.92
N PRO A 261 -3.71 11.44 1.35
CA PRO A 261 -2.67 10.77 2.14
C PRO A 261 -2.01 11.73 3.14
N ARG A 262 -1.94 13.01 2.80
CA ARG A 262 -1.42 14.08 3.64
C ARG A 262 -2.09 14.19 5.01
N ARG A 263 -3.39 13.92 5.11
CA ARG A 263 -4.14 13.94 6.39
C ARG A 263 -4.32 12.54 6.97
N HIS A 264 -3.76 11.52 6.33
CA HIS A 264 -3.94 10.12 6.70
C HIS A 264 -2.66 9.56 7.30
N TRP A 265 -2.56 9.63 8.64
CA TRP A 265 -1.38 9.20 9.37
C TRP A 265 -0.97 7.75 9.08
N ALA A 266 -1.91 6.79 9.14
CA ALA A 266 -1.60 5.37 8.92
C ALA A 266 -1.02 5.11 7.52
N VAL A 267 -1.57 5.75 6.47
CA VAL A 267 -1.03 5.64 5.11
C VAL A 267 0.38 6.23 5.00
N ARG A 268 0.63 7.40 5.62
CA ARG A 268 1.98 7.98 5.65
C ARG A 268 2.98 7.05 6.36
N ARG A 269 2.65 6.63 7.58
CA ARG A 269 3.53 5.85 8.46
C ARG A 269 3.74 4.41 8.00
N TYR A 270 2.69 3.72 7.56
CA TYR A 270 2.76 2.28 7.28
C TYR A 270 2.90 1.93 5.80
N CYS A 271 2.69 2.90 4.90
CA CYS A 271 2.80 2.68 3.47
C CYS A 271 3.84 3.58 2.81
N ILE A 272 3.70 4.91 2.90
CA ILE A 272 4.58 5.86 2.20
C ILE A 272 6.01 5.76 2.74
N GLU A 273 6.20 5.87 4.05
CA GLU A 273 7.53 5.81 4.68
C GLU A 273 8.27 4.51 4.36
N PRO A 274 7.68 3.30 4.55
CA PRO A 274 8.35 2.08 4.14
C PRO A 274 8.68 2.01 2.65
N ILE A 275 7.85 2.56 1.75
CA ILE A 275 8.17 2.61 0.31
C ILE A 275 9.37 3.52 0.06
N VAL A 276 9.44 4.67 0.73
CA VAL A 276 10.52 5.66 0.56
C VAL A 276 11.86 5.14 1.13
N GLU A 277 11.83 4.47 2.27
CA GLU A 277 13.02 4.07 3.03
C GLU A 277 13.51 2.65 2.70
N HIS A 278 12.60 1.72 2.43
CA HIS A 278 12.92 0.29 2.31
C HIS A 278 12.40 -0.35 1.02
N GLY A 279 11.59 0.36 0.25
CA GLY A 279 11.10 -0.14 -1.03
C GLY A 279 12.22 -0.30 -2.04
N SER A 280 12.09 -1.27 -2.94
CA SER A 280 12.89 -1.31 -4.18
C SER A 280 12.49 -0.20 -5.16
N ALA A 281 11.49 0.60 -4.81
CA ALA A 281 11.07 1.77 -5.56
C ALA A 281 12.21 2.78 -5.67
N GLU A 282 12.60 3.11 -6.90
CA GLU A 282 13.49 4.24 -7.18
C GLU A 282 12.76 5.58 -6.99
N ILE A 283 12.37 5.91 -5.76
CA ILE A 283 11.83 7.23 -5.43
C ILE A 283 12.95 8.25 -5.62
N ARG A 284 12.75 9.20 -6.53
CA ARG A 284 13.77 10.19 -6.89
C ARG A 284 14.17 10.98 -5.65
N GLN A 285 15.48 11.29 -5.51
CA GLN A 285 15.97 12.05 -4.36
C GLN A 285 15.21 13.37 -4.17
N LYS A 286 14.98 14.13 -5.26
CA LYS A 286 14.18 15.35 -5.21
C LYS A 286 12.77 15.16 -4.62
N VAL A 287 12.16 13.99 -4.80
CA VAL A 287 10.82 13.69 -4.26
C VAL A 287 10.92 13.34 -2.78
N LYS A 288 11.96 12.61 -2.36
CA LYS A 288 12.26 12.39 -0.93
C LYS A 288 12.47 13.72 -0.19
N ASP A 289 13.21 14.64 -0.81
CA ASP A 289 13.45 15.98 -0.22
C ASP A 289 12.16 16.78 -0.09
N ARG A 290 11.27 16.71 -1.10
CA ARG A 290 9.93 17.33 -1.00
C ARG A 290 9.09 16.73 0.12
N LEU A 291 9.14 15.41 0.33
CA LEU A 291 8.42 14.76 1.42
C LEU A 291 8.95 15.21 2.78
N ARG A 292 10.28 15.31 2.95
CA ARG A 292 10.91 15.85 4.16
C ARG A 292 10.50 17.29 4.44
N GLU A 293 10.53 18.15 3.41
CA GLU A 293 10.10 19.55 3.54
C GLU A 293 8.60 19.67 3.85
N ALA A 294 7.78 18.77 3.30
CA ALA A 294 6.33 18.78 3.50
C ALA A 294 5.89 18.17 4.85
N PHE A 295 6.63 17.19 5.35
CA PHE A 295 6.28 16.38 6.53
C PHE A 295 7.50 16.18 7.44
N PRO A 296 8.07 17.26 8.01
CA PRO A 296 9.31 17.19 8.78
C PRO A 296 9.19 16.30 10.04
N ALA A 297 7.99 16.16 10.60
CA ALA A 297 7.73 15.28 11.75
C ALA A 297 7.79 13.78 11.40
N ASP A 298 7.50 13.42 10.15
CA ASP A 298 7.51 12.03 9.68
C ASP A 298 8.89 11.64 9.12
N TRP A 299 9.58 12.59 8.48
CA TRP A 299 10.94 12.40 7.96
C TRP A 299 11.85 13.53 8.47
N PRO A 300 12.38 13.41 9.69
CA PRO A 300 13.36 14.37 10.18
C PRO A 300 14.55 14.43 9.22
N ALA A 301 15.16 15.60 9.09
CA ALA A 301 16.45 15.68 8.41
C ALA A 301 17.38 14.66 9.08
N ALA A 302 18.14 13.91 8.29
CA ALA A 302 19.22 13.13 8.85
C ALA A 302 20.14 14.15 9.52
N ASP A 303 20.08 14.22 10.85
CA ASP A 303 20.94 15.10 11.63
C ASP A 303 22.36 14.81 11.15
N GLY A 304 22.99 15.81 10.53
CA GLY A 304 24.33 15.68 9.99
C GLY A 304 25.18 15.15 11.12
N GLY A 305 25.66 13.91 10.98
CA GLY A 305 26.27 13.16 12.06
C GLY A 305 27.35 14.00 12.73
N VAL A 306 27.02 14.57 13.89
CA VAL A 306 28.03 14.98 14.84
C VAL A 306 28.56 13.66 15.36
N SER A 307 29.64 13.21 14.73
CA SER A 307 30.54 12.21 15.28
C SER A 307 30.76 12.58 16.74
N SER A 308 30.12 11.85 17.65
CA SER A 308 30.43 11.94 19.07
C SER A 308 31.80 11.33 19.24
N ASP A 309 32.80 12.19 19.03
CA ASP A 309 34.15 12.02 19.48
C ASP A 309 34.07 11.92 21.01
N LEU A 310 33.84 10.70 21.49
CA LEU A 310 33.95 10.36 22.90
C LEU A 310 35.43 10.39 23.21
N GLY A 311 35.87 11.60 23.57
CA GLY A 311 37.20 11.91 23.99
C GLY A 311 37.70 10.90 25.03
N GLU A 312 38.90 10.38 24.74
CA GLU A 312 39.81 9.84 25.72
C GLU A 312 39.87 10.78 26.93
N ARG A 313 39.29 10.35 28.05
CA ARG A 313 39.74 10.79 29.36
C ARG A 313 40.74 9.78 29.89
N ARG A 314 42.01 10.04 29.61
CA ARG A 314 43.11 9.64 30.50
C ARG A 314 43.06 10.52 31.74
N ALA A 315 42.98 9.91 32.91
CA ALA A 315 43.67 10.32 34.14
C ALA A 315 43.31 9.36 35.28
N GLY A 316 44.33 8.77 35.92
CA GLY A 316 44.22 7.99 37.16
C GLY A 316 44.90 6.64 37.07
#